data_AF-A0A2D7GVS5-F1
#
_entry.id   AF-A0A2D7GVS5-F1
#
_cell.length_a   1.000
_cell.length_b   1.000
_cell.length_c   1.000
_cell.angle_alpha   90.00
_cell.angle_beta   90.00
_cell.angle_gamma   90.00
#
_symmetry.space_group_name_H-M   'P 1'
#
loop_
_entity.id
_entity.type
_entity.pdbx_description
1 polymer ?
#
loop_
_entity_poly.entity_id
_entity_poly.type
_entity_poly.pdbx_seq_one_letter_code
_entity_poly.pdbx_strand_id
1 'polypeptide(L)'
;MKSEKEKLIAKHSQLNQTDNAKVVSHVQREEKDGEWLRHTIMLEGIDVPFIYRRKQKYQSLVGARVNITYYRHIEEVAGIEFETMKVVRIKRS
;
A
#
# COMPACT_ATOMS: atom_id res chain seq x y z
N MET A 1 -21.04 21.05 -4.16
CA MET A 1 -20.77 19.60 -4.01
C MET A 1 -19.32 19.42 -3.61
N LYS A 2 -19.00 18.77 -2.48
CA LYS A 2 -17.60 18.48 -2.09
C LYS A 2 -16.98 17.53 -3.12
N SER A 3 -15.78 17.84 -3.61
CA SER A 3 -15.01 16.98 -4.52
C SER A 3 -14.72 15.63 -3.88
N GLU A 4 -14.49 14.58 -4.68
CA GLU A 4 -14.14 13.25 -4.15
C GLU A 4 -12.89 13.30 -3.26
N LYS A 5 -11.94 14.18 -3.58
CA LYS A 5 -10.74 14.46 -2.79
C LYS A 5 -11.10 14.97 -1.38
N GLU A 6 -12.02 15.94 -1.28
CA GLU A 6 -12.45 16.51 0.00
C GLU A 6 -13.28 15.52 0.82
N LYS A 7 -14.06 14.64 0.17
CA LYS A 7 -14.78 13.56 0.87
C LYS A 7 -13.84 12.50 1.43
N LEU A 8 -12.74 12.21 0.72
CA LEU A 8 -11.71 11.25 1.17
C LEU A 8 -10.92 11.82 2.36
N ILE A 9 -10.52 13.09 2.28
CA ILE A 9 -9.79 13.80 3.35
C ILE A 9 -10.67 13.95 4.60
N ALA A 10 -11.97 14.28 4.45
CA ALA A 10 -12.89 14.41 5.58
C ALA A 10 -13.20 13.08 6.29
N LYS A 11 -13.13 11.94 5.60
CA LYS A 11 -13.31 10.61 6.20
C LYS A 11 -12.05 10.11 6.92
N HIS A 12 -10.90 10.71 6.66
CA HIS A 12 -9.61 10.12 6.99
C HIS A 12 -8.54 11.18 7.28
N SER A 13 -8.60 11.77 8.47
CA SER A 13 -7.59 12.72 8.98
C SER A 13 -6.17 12.15 9.11
N GLN A 14 -6.01 10.82 9.03
CA GLN A 14 -4.74 10.11 9.17
C GLN A 14 -4.15 9.63 7.82
N LEU A 15 -4.66 10.15 6.70
CA LEU A 15 -4.20 9.73 5.37
C LEU A 15 -2.83 10.35 5.07
N ASN A 16 -1.83 9.49 4.87
CA ASN A 16 -0.47 9.88 4.51
C ASN A 16 -0.27 9.77 3.00
N GLN A 17 0.64 10.61 2.49
CA GLN A 17 1.05 10.64 1.10
C GLN A 17 2.58 10.63 1.03
N THR A 18 3.12 9.80 0.13
CA THR A 18 4.55 9.82 -0.20
C THR A 18 4.68 9.80 -1.71
N ASP A 19 5.41 10.78 -2.24
CA ASP A 19 5.60 10.95 -3.68
C ASP A 19 7.03 10.60 -4.10
N ASN A 20 7.18 10.12 -5.33
CA ASN A 20 8.47 9.81 -5.96
C ASN A 20 9.36 8.81 -5.18
N ALA A 21 8.74 7.90 -4.43
CA ALA A 21 9.46 6.89 -3.65
C ALA A 21 9.92 5.73 -4.55
N LYS A 22 11.16 5.30 -4.38
CA LYS A 22 11.72 4.16 -5.13
C LYS A 22 11.34 2.85 -4.47
N VAL A 23 10.79 1.93 -5.26
CA VAL A 23 10.44 0.58 -4.80
C VAL A 23 11.68 -0.32 -4.87
N VAL A 24 12.02 -0.96 -3.74
CA VAL A 24 13.15 -1.90 -3.65
C VAL A 24 12.71 -3.36 -3.67
N SER A 25 11.46 -3.64 -3.32
CA SER A 25 10.88 -4.99 -3.39
C SER A 25 9.38 -4.91 -3.71
N HIS A 26 8.88 -5.85 -4.51
CA HIS A 26 7.46 -6.02 -4.80
C HIS A 26 7.12 -7.51 -4.87
N VAL A 27 6.49 -8.02 -3.81
CA VAL A 27 6.06 -9.42 -3.68
C VAL A 27 4.55 -9.51 -3.85
N GLN A 28 4.09 -10.51 -4.61
CA GLN A 28 2.66 -10.75 -4.88
C GLN A 28 2.32 -12.17 -4.46
N ARG A 29 1.38 -12.34 -3.52
CA ARG A 29 0.95 -13.65 -3.01
C ARG A 29 -0.57 -13.76 -3.09
N GLU A 30 -1.07 -14.92 -3.48
CA GLU A 30 -2.49 -15.22 -3.37
C GLU A 30 -2.87 -15.30 -1.89
N GLU A 31 -3.95 -14.64 -1.50
CA GLU A 31 -4.54 -14.84 -0.19
C GLU A 31 -5.30 -16.17 -0.15
N LYS A 32 -5.58 -16.67 1.06
CA LYS A 32 -6.15 -18.01 1.28
C LYS A 32 -7.43 -18.29 0.48
N ASP A 33 -8.22 -17.25 0.26
CA ASP A 33 -9.51 -17.35 -0.44
C ASP A 33 -9.37 -17.31 -1.97
N GLY A 34 -8.16 -17.10 -2.51
CA GLY A 34 -7.86 -17.07 -3.94
C GLY A 34 -8.42 -15.85 -4.71
N GLU A 35 -9.35 -15.09 -4.15
CA GLU A 35 -9.97 -13.93 -4.82
C GLU A 35 -9.02 -12.72 -4.93
N TRP A 36 -8.12 -12.58 -3.95
CA TRP A 36 -7.25 -11.43 -3.82
C TRP A 36 -5.78 -11.83 -3.84
N LEU A 37 -5.00 -11.08 -4.58
CA LEU A 37 -3.55 -11.05 -4.47
C LEU A 37 -3.15 -9.92 -3.53
N ARG A 38 -2.39 -10.29 -2.50
CA ARG A 38 -1.71 -9.37 -1.61
C ARG A 38 -0.41 -8.91 -2.25
N HIS A 39 -0.34 -7.62 -2.51
CA HIS A 39 0.88 -6.95 -2.96
C HIS A 39 1.57 -6.33 -1.76
N THR A 40 2.83 -6.70 -1.54
CA THR A 40 3.69 -6.12 -0.51
C THR A 40 4.84 -5.41 -1.18
N ILE A 41 4.99 -4.11 -0.89
CA ILE A 41 6.03 -3.25 -1.43
C ILE A 41 6.91 -2.76 -0.30
N MET A 42 8.23 -2.79 -0.54
CA MET A 42 9.21 -2.10 0.29
C MET A 42 9.73 -0.88 -0.47
N LEU A 43 9.88 0.23 0.24
CA LEU A 43 10.43 1.47 -0.32
C LEU A 43 11.87 1.68 0.18
N GLU A 44 12.67 2.33 -0.65
CA GLU A 44 14.04 2.69 -0.29
C GLU A 44 14.05 3.58 0.95
N GLY A 45 14.81 3.18 1.99
CA GLY A 45 14.93 3.93 3.25
C GLY A 45 13.72 3.82 4.19
N ILE A 46 12.78 2.89 3.95
CA ILE A 46 11.63 2.64 4.84
C ILE A 46 11.54 1.14 5.15
N ASP A 47 11.61 0.80 6.44
CA ASP A 47 11.63 -0.60 6.91
C ASP A 47 10.23 -1.19 7.11
N VAL A 48 9.17 -0.41 6.90
CA VAL A 48 7.78 -0.84 7.06
C VAL A 48 7.18 -1.22 5.70
N PRO A 49 6.47 -2.37 5.58
CA PRO A 49 5.87 -2.80 4.34
C PRO A 49 4.60 -2.03 3.98
N PHE A 50 4.44 -1.76 2.68
CA PHE A 50 3.27 -1.13 2.07
C PHE A 50 2.41 -2.17 1.36
N ILE A 51 1.16 -2.29 1.76
CA ILE A 51 0.32 -3.44 1.41
C ILE A 51 -0.99 -2.97 0.77
N TYR A 52 -1.30 -3.54 -0.39
CA TYR A 52 -2.60 -3.39 -1.05
C TYR A 52 -3.05 -4.73 -1.67
N ARG A 53 -4.33 -4.79 -2.02
CA ARG A 53 -4.95 -5.97 -2.65
C ARG A 53 -5.42 -5.64 -4.07
N ARG A 54 -5.26 -6.59 -4.99
CA ARG A 54 -5.86 -6.58 -6.33
C ARG A 54 -6.33 -7.99 -6.68
N LYS A 55 -7.32 -8.11 -7.56
CA LYS A 55 -7.80 -9.42 -8.04
C LYS A 55 -6.85 -10.10 -9.04
N GLN A 56 -5.87 -9.36 -9.57
CA GLN A 56 -4.96 -9.85 -10.60
C GLN A 56 -3.53 -9.44 -10.26
N LYS A 57 -2.57 -10.23 -10.75
CA LYS A 57 -1.14 -9.86 -10.73
C LYS A 57 -0.96 -8.50 -11.42
N TYR A 58 0.01 -7.76 -10.93
CA TYR A 58 0.38 -6.47 -11.50
C TYR A 58 1.81 -6.54 -12.02
N GLN A 59 2.17 -5.63 -12.93
CA GLN A 59 3.56 -5.51 -13.35
C GLN A 59 4.46 -5.29 -12.12
N SER A 60 5.67 -5.83 -12.16
CA SER A 60 6.64 -5.58 -11.11
C SER A 60 6.90 -4.08 -11.00
N LEU A 61 7.03 -3.62 -9.77
CA LEU A 61 7.31 -2.22 -9.45
C LEU A 61 8.74 -2.05 -8.95
N VAL A 62 9.52 -3.13 -8.81
CA VAL A 62 10.93 -3.08 -8.38
C VAL A 62 11.70 -2.12 -9.29
N GLY A 63 12.41 -1.17 -8.68
CA GLY A 63 13.17 -0.13 -9.37
C GLY A 63 12.33 1.05 -9.88
N ALA A 64 11.01 0.95 -9.91
CA ALA A 64 10.14 2.06 -10.31
C ALA A 64 10.01 3.09 -9.18
N ARG A 65 9.74 4.34 -9.57
CA ARG A 65 9.28 5.38 -8.64
C ARG A 65 7.76 5.43 -8.62
N VAL A 66 7.19 5.59 -7.44
CA VAL A 66 5.74 5.58 -7.22
C VAL A 66 5.31 6.71 -6.29
N ASN A 67 4.07 7.16 -6.53
CA ASN A 67 3.33 8.00 -5.60
C ASN A 67 2.29 7.11 -4.90
N ILE A 68 2.32 7.11 -3.57
CA ILE A 68 1.46 6.27 -2.74
C ILE A 68 0.67 7.09 -1.72
N THR A 69 -0.57 6.65 -1.50
CA THR A 69 -1.50 7.19 -0.51
C THR A 69 -1.89 6.03 0.41
N TYR A 70 -1.71 6.19 1.72
CA TYR A 70 -1.83 5.08 2.67
C TYR A 70 -2.22 5.52 4.08
N TYR A 71 -2.60 4.52 4.90
CA TYR A 71 -2.80 4.66 6.34
C TYR A 71 -1.79 3.80 7.09
N ARG A 72 -1.38 4.28 8.27
CA ARG A 72 -0.74 3.41 9.26
C ARG A 72 -1.72 2.30 9.65
N HIS A 73 -1.24 1.08 9.72
CA HIS A 73 -2.01 -0.10 10.05
C HIS A 73 -1.17 -1.01 10.93
N ILE A 74 -1.82 -1.74 11.84
CA ILE A 74 -1.19 -2.80 12.61
C ILE A 74 -1.88 -4.08 12.21
N GLU A 75 -1.09 -5.06 11.80
CA GLU A 75 -1.58 -6.38 11.43
C GLU A 75 -1.09 -7.40 12.43
N GLU A 76 -2.01 -8.16 13.00
CA GLU A 76 -1.69 -9.26 13.90
C GLU A 76 -1.44 -10.54 13.08
N VAL A 77 -0.26 -11.12 13.24
CA VAL A 77 0.13 -12.39 12.62
C VAL A 77 0.54 -13.36 13.72
N ALA A 78 -0.25 -14.41 13.90
CA ALA A 78 -0.03 -15.43 14.93
C ALA A 78 0.14 -14.86 16.35
N GLY A 79 -0.65 -13.83 16.70
CA GLY A 79 -0.59 -13.17 18.01
C GLY A 79 0.52 -12.13 18.16
N ILE A 80 1.26 -11.82 17.08
CA ILE A 80 2.31 -10.79 17.07
C ILE A 80 1.85 -9.62 16.20
N GLU A 81 1.90 -8.41 16.75
CA GLU A 81 1.56 -7.19 16.03
C GLU A 81 2.73 -6.72 15.14
N PHE A 82 2.44 -6.50 13.87
CA PHE A 82 3.36 -5.92 12.90
C PHE A 82 2.82 -4.59 12.39
N GLU A 83 3.66 -3.57 12.45
CA GLU A 83 3.36 -2.31 11.78
C GLU A 83 3.43 -2.49 10.26
N THR A 84 2.40 -2.01 9.58
CA THR A 84 2.26 -2.05 8.13
C THR A 84 1.61 -0.75 7.63
N MET A 85 1.68 -0.52 6.33
CA MET A 85 1.02 0.63 5.70
C MET A 85 -0.04 0.13 4.73
N LYS A 86 -1.32 0.40 5.02
CA LYS A 86 -2.42 0.03 4.15
C LYS A 86 -2.56 1.05 3.02
N VAL A 87 -2.15 0.65 1.82
CA VAL A 87 -2.16 1.50 0.63
C VAL A 87 -3.55 1.53 0.01
N VAL A 88 -4.08 2.74 -0.21
CA VAL A 88 -5.34 2.96 -0.93
C VAL A 88 -5.13 3.34 -2.39
N ARG A 89 -3.99 3.99 -2.69
CA ARG A 89 -3.64 4.38 -4.05
C ARG A 89 -2.14 4.22 -4.26
N ILE A 90 -1.79 3.66 -5.41
CA ILE A 90 -0.42 3.60 -5.90
C ILE A 90 -0.43 3.94 -7.38
N LYS A 91 0.44 4.87 -7.79
CA LYS A 91 0.63 5.26 -9.18
C LYS A 91 2.12 5.28 -9.49
N ARG A 92 2.52 4.65 -10.59
CA ARG A 92 3.88 4.79 -11.13
C ARG A 92 4.08 6.23 -11.63
N SER A 93 5.17 6.85 -11.22
CA SER A 93 5.55 8.22 -11.60
C SER A 93 6.07 8.27 -13.03
#